data_AF-A0A7C1R478-F1
#
_entry.id   AF-A0A7C1R478-F1
#
_cell.length_a   1.000
_cell.length_b   1.000
_cell.length_c   1.000
_cell.angle_alpha   90.00
_cell.angle_beta   90.00
_cell.angle_gamma   90.00
#
_symmetry.space_group_name_H-M   'P 1'
#
loop_
_entity.id
_entity.type
_entity.pdbx_description
1 polymer ?
#
loop_
_entity_poly.entity_id
_entity_poly.type
_entity_poly.pdbx_seq_one_letter_code
_entity_poly.pdbx_strand_id
1 'polypeptide(L)'
;MKYIIHNIAGKILRTGSAPESMVDAQAGPGEHVLPGTADDVQQKIVDGVVVDKTAKEKAAEKRPKILDKDKAANITKGQLAELISRIHDLENTR
;
A
#
# COMPACT_ATOMS: atom_id res chain seq x y z
N MET A 1 11.74 -17.72 8.77
CA MET A 1 11.56 -18.03 7.34
C MET A 1 10.77 -16.91 6.69
N LYS A 2 11.09 -16.52 5.46
CA LYS A 2 10.28 -15.55 4.71
C LYS A 2 9.11 -16.27 4.03
N TYR A 3 7.97 -15.61 3.95
CA TYR A 3 6.76 -16.18 3.36
C TYR A 3 6.04 -15.15 2.49
N ILE A 4 5.20 -15.67 1.60
CA ILE A 4 4.36 -14.94 0.66
C ILE A 4 2.93 -15.38 0.92
N ILE A 5 2.00 -14.43 1.00
CA ILE A 5 0.57 -14.71 1.06
C ILE A 5 -0.05 -14.27 -0.26
N HIS A 6 -0.81 -15.17 -0.88
CA HIS A 6 -1.49 -14.91 -2.15
C HIS A 6 -2.93 -15.42 -2.11
N ASN A 7 -3.77 -14.91 -3.01
CA ASN A 7 -5.12 -15.41 -3.21
C ASN A 7 -5.18 -16.49 -4.31
N ILE A 8 -6.36 -17.05 -4.52
CA ILE A 8 -6.62 -18.07 -5.57
C ILE A 8 -6.37 -17.55 -6.99
N ALA A 9 -6.46 -16.23 -7.22
CA ALA A 9 -6.16 -15.61 -8.50
C ALA A 9 -4.64 -15.40 -8.73
N GLY A 10 -3.80 -15.85 -7.81
CA GLY A 10 -2.35 -15.70 -7.91
C GLY A 10 -1.83 -14.32 -7.57
N LYS A 11 -2.67 -13.43 -7.02
CA LYS A 11 -2.25 -12.08 -6.59
C LYS A 11 -1.56 -12.18 -5.24
N ILE A 12 -0.35 -11.63 -5.17
CA ILE A 12 0.37 -11.45 -3.90
C ILE A 12 -0.37 -10.38 -3.08
N LEU A 13 -0.71 -10.73 -1.85
CA LEU A 13 -1.40 -9.85 -0.90
C LEU A 13 -0.42 -9.22 0.09
N ARG A 14 0.56 -10.01 0.55
CA ARG A 14 1.61 -9.57 1.48
C ARG A 14 2.80 -10.52 1.49
N THR A 15 3.94 -10.00 1.90
CA THR A 15 5.14 -10.78 2.21
C THR A 15 5.59 -10.48 3.64
N GLY A 16 6.24 -11.44 4.28
CA GLY A 16 6.64 -11.29 5.68
C GLY A 16 7.72 -12.27 6.09
N SER A 17 8.05 -12.25 7.38
CA SER A 17 8.97 -13.20 8.00
C SER A 17 8.40 -13.67 9.33
N ALA A 18 8.35 -14.99 9.52
CA ALA A 18 7.86 -15.63 10.74
C ALA A 18 8.67 -16.92 11.03
N PRO A 19 8.65 -17.43 12.27
CA PRO A 19 9.06 -18.81 12.56
C PRO A 19 8.25 -19.79 11.72
N GLU A 20 8.85 -20.90 11.29
CA GLU A 20 8.20 -21.90 10.41
C GLU A 20 6.88 -22.43 11.01
N SER A 21 6.85 -22.64 12.33
CA SER A 21 5.66 -23.05 13.08
C SER A 21 4.50 -22.05 13.07
N MET A 22 4.74 -20.80 12.67
CA MET A 22 3.74 -19.72 12.64
C MET A 22 3.35 -19.30 11.22
N VAL A 23 3.98 -19.85 10.17
CA VAL A 23 3.79 -19.43 8.78
C VAL A 23 2.34 -19.68 8.33
N ASP A 24 1.80 -20.87 8.60
CA ASP A 24 0.44 -21.22 8.20
C ASP A 24 -0.63 -20.38 8.90
N ALA A 25 -0.36 -19.95 10.14
CA ALA A 25 -1.26 -19.08 10.91
C ALA A 25 -1.36 -17.65 10.35
N GLN A 26 -0.49 -17.26 9.41
CA GLN A 26 -0.53 -15.93 8.80
C GLN A 26 -1.58 -15.81 7.70
N ALA A 27 -2.09 -16.92 7.15
CA ALA A 27 -3.14 -16.90 6.13
C ALA A 27 -4.53 -16.84 6.76
N GLY A 28 -5.35 -15.94 6.21
CA GLY A 28 -6.78 -15.88 6.47
C GLY A 28 -7.59 -16.77 5.53
N PRO A 29 -8.93 -16.75 5.67
CA PRO A 29 -9.82 -17.51 4.78
C PRO A 29 -9.65 -17.12 3.31
N GLY A 30 -9.40 -18.11 2.44
CA GLY A 30 -9.20 -17.91 1.00
C GLY A 30 -7.81 -17.40 0.61
N GLU A 31 -6.89 -17.34 1.57
CA GLU A 31 -5.49 -17.01 1.35
C GLU A 31 -4.62 -18.27 1.44
N HIS A 32 -3.51 -18.24 0.72
CA HIS A 32 -2.56 -19.34 0.64
C HIS A 32 -1.17 -18.83 0.98
N VAL A 33 -0.37 -19.68 1.63
CA VAL A 33 1.01 -19.37 2.00
C VAL A 33 1.99 -20.12 1.11
N LEU A 34 3.02 -19.40 0.66
CA LEU A 34 4.15 -19.95 -0.08
C LEU A 34 5.46 -19.53 0.61
N PRO A 35 6.37 -20.46 0.93
CA PRO A 35 7.67 -20.10 1.48
C PRO A 35 8.51 -19.35 0.43
N GLY A 36 9.18 -18.27 0.85
CA GLY A 36 10.08 -17.51 -0.02
C GLY A 36 9.88 -16.00 0.04
N THR A 37 10.32 -15.33 -1.02
CA THR A 37 10.22 -13.88 -1.21
C THR A 37 9.66 -13.56 -2.57
N ALA A 38 8.84 -12.53 -2.64
CA ALA A 38 8.37 -11.97 -3.91
C ALA A 38 8.21 -10.46 -3.80
N ASP A 39 8.25 -9.79 -4.95
CA ASP A 39 7.91 -8.39 -5.12
C ASP A 39 6.56 -8.32 -5.83
N ASP A 40 5.51 -7.86 -5.15
CA ASP A 40 4.17 -7.79 -5.71
C ASP A 40 4.07 -6.82 -6.90
N VAL A 41 5.02 -5.89 -7.07
CA VAL A 41 5.10 -5.01 -8.24
C VAL A 41 5.64 -5.77 -9.46
N GLN A 42 6.63 -6.64 -9.24
CA GLN A 42 7.32 -7.32 -10.33
C GLN A 42 6.76 -8.70 -10.64
N GLN A 43 6.15 -9.36 -9.66
CA GLN A 43 5.86 -10.79 -9.66
C GLN A 43 4.41 -11.11 -9.28
N LYS A 44 3.99 -12.32 -9.61
CA LYS A 44 2.71 -12.93 -9.25
C LYS A 44 2.92 -14.43 -8.99
N ILE A 45 1.90 -15.09 -8.44
CA ILE A 45 1.90 -16.54 -8.25
C ILE A 45 1.09 -17.21 -9.37
N VAL A 46 1.66 -18.22 -10.01
CA VAL A 46 0.98 -19.08 -10.99
C VAL A 46 1.27 -20.52 -10.60
N ASP A 47 0.23 -21.31 -10.34
CA ASP A 47 0.33 -22.72 -9.96
C ASP A 47 1.32 -23.00 -8.81
N GLY A 48 1.35 -22.10 -7.81
CA GLY A 48 2.24 -22.21 -6.64
C GLY A 48 3.68 -21.76 -6.89
N VAL A 49 4.00 -21.17 -8.04
CA VAL A 49 5.34 -20.69 -8.40
C VAL A 49 5.34 -19.17 -8.53
N VAL A 50 6.41 -18.53 -8.06
CA VAL A 50 6.65 -17.09 -8.28
C VAL A 50 7.09 -16.87 -9.72
N VAL A 51 6.34 -16.06 -10.47
CA VAL A 51 6.58 -15.74 -11.88
C VAL A 51 6.60 -14.24 -12.06
N ASP A 52 7.49 -13.74 -12.93
CA ASP A 52 7.51 -12.32 -13.28
C ASP A 52 6.26 -11.91 -14.08
N LYS A 53 5.70 -10.76 -13.72
CA LYS A 53 4.64 -10.11 -14.50
C LYS A 53 5.18 -9.68 -15.86
N THR A 54 4.36 -9.81 -16.89
CA THR A 54 4.64 -9.23 -18.20
C THR A 54 4.63 -7.70 -18.14
N ALA A 55 5.28 -7.04 -19.11
CA ALA A 55 5.27 -5.58 -19.21
C ALA A 55 3.85 -4.99 -19.27
N LYS A 56 2.92 -5.70 -19.92
CA LYS A 56 1.51 -5.31 -20.02
C LYS A 56 0.81 -5.34 -18.66
N GLU A 57 1.07 -6.35 -17.85
CA GLU A 57 0.49 -6.48 -16.50
C GLU A 57 1.03 -5.39 -15.57
N LYS A 58 2.34 -5.12 -15.61
CA LYS A 58 2.97 -4.03 -14.84
C LYS A 58 2.36 -2.66 -15.19
N ALA A 59 2.05 -2.42 -16.46
CA ALA A 59 1.43 -1.18 -16.91
C ALA A 59 -0.06 -1.04 -16.51
N ALA A 60 -0.77 -2.16 -16.31
CA ALA A 60 -2.18 -2.16 -15.93
C ALA A 60 -2.39 -1.83 -14.44
N GLU A 61 -1.40 -2.11 -13.59
CA GLU A 61 -1.43 -1.85 -12.15
C GLU A 61 -1.17 -0.36 -11.87
N LYS A 62 -2.17 0.47 -12.18
CA LYS A 62 -2.14 1.90 -11.89
C LYS A 62 -2.24 2.09 -10.38
N ARG A 63 -1.16 2.52 -9.74
CA ARG A 63 -1.21 3.07 -8.38
C ARG A 63 -2.23 4.22 -8.37
N PRO A 64 -3.14 4.31 -7.38
CA PRO A 64 -4.03 5.47 -7.28
C PRO A 64 -3.16 6.72 -7.16
N LYS A 65 -3.24 7.60 -8.16
CA LYS A 65 -2.63 8.92 -8.08
C LYS A 65 -3.52 9.74 -7.14
N ILE A 66 -2.96 10.19 -6.03
CA ILE A 66 -3.60 11.26 -5.24
C ILE A 66 -3.72 12.45 -6.19
N LEU A 67 -4.95 12.85 -6.53
CA LEU A 67 -5.14 14.04 -7.35
C LEU A 67 -4.61 15.25 -6.56
N ASP A 68 -4.09 16.25 -7.26
CA ASP A 68 -3.49 17.43 -6.61
C ASP A 68 -4.47 18.13 -5.65
N LYS A 69 -5.78 18.06 -5.94
CA LYS A 69 -6.85 18.58 -5.08
C LYS A 69 -7.01 17.84 -3.74
N ASP A 70 -6.57 16.59 -3.66
CA ASP A 70 -6.69 15.71 -2.49
C ASP A 70 -5.36 15.62 -1.71
N LYS A 71 -4.31 16.31 -2.18
CA LYS A 71 -3.04 16.42 -1.45
C LYS A 71 -3.22 17.36 -0.27
N ALA A 72 -2.73 16.96 0.90
CA ALA A 72 -2.63 17.86 2.05
C ALA A 72 -1.82 19.09 1.65
N ALA A 73 -2.39 20.28 1.85
CA ALA A 73 -1.67 21.52 1.66
C ALA A 73 -0.56 21.61 2.72
N ASN A 74 0.69 21.50 2.30
CA ASN A 74 1.83 21.77 3.17
C ASN A 74 1.95 23.29 3.35
N ILE A 75 1.32 23.83 4.39
CA ILE A 75 1.50 25.23 4.80
C ILE A 75 2.61 25.32 5.85
N THR A 76 3.36 26.42 5.81
CA THR A 76 4.38 26.74 6.82
C THR A 76 3.73 27.24 8.11
N LYS A 77 4.46 27.20 9.23
CA LYS A 77 4.01 27.79 10.51
C LYS A 77 3.63 29.27 10.38
N GLY A 78 4.35 30.03 9.54
CA GLY A 78 4.05 31.44 9.28
C GLY A 78 2.71 31.63 8.57
N GLN A 79 2.44 30.83 7.54
CA GLN A 79 1.14 30.86 6.82
C GLN A 79 -0.03 30.44 7.72
N LEU A 80 0.19 29.49 8.63
CA LEU A 80 -0.82 29.13 9.63
C LEU A 80 -1.09 30.29 10.60
N ALA A 81 -0.05 30.98 11.09
CA ALA A 81 -0.20 32.14 11.97
C ALA A 81 -0.94 33.29 11.29
N GLU A 82 -0.66 33.55 10.00
CA GLU A 82 -1.36 34.56 9.21
C GLU A 82 -2.85 34.24 9.05
N LEU A 83 -3.19 32.97 8.76
CA LEU A 83 -4.59 32.52 8.69
C LEU A 83 -5.33 32.69 10.02
N ILE A 84 -4.69 32.34 11.13
CA ILE A 84 -5.26 32.49 12.48
C ILE A 84 -5.50 33.98 12.80
N SER A 85 -4.52 34.85 12.49
CA SER A 85 -4.68 36.29 12.68
C SER A 85 -5.88 36.84 11.91
N ARG A 86 -6.02 36.42 10.65
CA ARG A 86 -7.08 36.89 9.76
C ARG A 86 -8.48 36.42 10.20
N ILE A 87 -8.58 35.24 10.80
CA ILE A 87 -9.83 34.76 11.43
C ILE A 87 -10.18 35.61 12.64
N HIS A 88 -9.21 35.86 13.52
CA HIS A 88 -9.42 36.66 14.72
C HIS A 88 -9.85 38.10 14.39
N ASP A 89 -9.29 38.70 13.34
CA ASP A 89 -9.70 40.02 12.86
C ASP A 89 -11.15 39.97 12.36
N LEU A 90 -11.53 38.96 11.58
CA LEU A 90 -12.90 38.79 11.07
C LEU A 90 -13.92 38.54 12.18
N GLU A 91 -13.57 37.78 13.22
CA GLU A 91 -14.44 37.51 14.37
C GLU A 91 -14.66 38.75 15.24
N ASN A 92 -13.69 39.66 15.30
CA ASN A 92 -13.77 40.90 16.08
C ASN A 92 -14.25 42.12 15.27
N THR A 93 -14.61 41.95 13.99
CA THR A 93 -15.19 43.02 13.15
C THR A 93 -16.73 42.95 13.09
N ARG A 94 -17.38 42.29 14.06
CA ARG A 94 -18.83 42.33 14.30
C ARG A 94 -19.15 43.00 15.63
#